data_AF-A0A9P4IW30-F1
#
_entry.id   AF-A0A9P4IW30-F1
#
_cell.length_a   1.000
_cell.length_b   1.000
_cell.length_c   1.000
_cell.angle_alpha   90.00
_cell.angle_beta   90.00
_cell.angle_gamma   90.00
#
_symmetry.space_group_name_H-M   'P 1'
#
loop_
_entity.id
_entity.type
_entity.pdbx_description
1 polymer ?
#
loop_
_entity_poly.entity_id
_entity_poly.type
_entity_poly.pdbx_seq_one_letter_code
_entity_poly.pdbx_strand_id
1 'polypeptide(L)'
;MQESIDTLFALRSRCYDHQFGMVQASSTLEFESQRKLPLPSKNKMIAPVSFISAILYTLRASEFGQVTRVVPGEADIFCAQSAHSSPAYIFTGDSDLLVHSIGSEGRVAFFKDIEFQQEGNASQVSFLEFHPRAIAERLGLRDLMTLAYHANQDFHRSIPEAAALAKTGAPSGPKYKDFTSPFLSAEHTEFYKSSAAFEYLDLDKVCEGLDPRLLEIILQLQVADERKPAIQSDRTLYVFLPLLIEDPTKASAYQPSAGTRRLMYSLLRFIDPNVTSASEYYRRGTTVAASLVTLHNTADSIDEMERLATSLNDSLGTWRRLPPSGQWRALATTSILDFKRQVGKSLPPLDLITMVILNDKQVSLTWSLLHLRSEVQAVLHCLYLTGQTLMLIFRLEEVLNLGKQELLCLQRLAAALKPLPSVADMFDWQDCSQVMNSEDVSQIRVALRTLVDQETKTGDGETVSKKKRKKNKAAFAKQRVEASDTSKSKNVFDALMMVDDQE
;
A
#
# COMPACT_ATOMS: atom_id res chain seq x y z
N MET A 1 21.53 -10.41 16.20
CA MET A 1 21.01 -10.21 14.82
C MET A 1 21.74 -11.08 13.81
N GLN A 2 23.08 -11.07 13.77
CA GLN A 2 23.85 -12.05 12.98
C GLN A 2 23.55 -13.49 13.43
N GLU A 3 23.50 -13.73 14.73
CA GLU A 3 23.09 -15.03 15.31
C GLU A 3 21.64 -15.43 14.94
N SER A 4 20.74 -14.46 14.72
CA SER A 4 19.37 -14.71 14.26
C SER A 4 19.30 -15.02 12.76
N ILE A 5 20.20 -14.44 11.97
CA ILE A 5 20.40 -14.74 10.55
C ILE A 5 21.05 -16.13 10.39
N ASP A 6 22.04 -16.45 11.20
CA ASP A 6 22.68 -17.76 11.24
C ASP A 6 21.72 -18.82 11.76
N THR A 7 20.84 -18.47 12.71
CA THR A 7 19.73 -19.33 13.16
C THR A 7 18.68 -19.51 12.07
N LEU A 8 18.36 -18.49 11.27
CA LEU A 8 17.49 -18.60 10.10
C LEU A 8 18.11 -19.46 8.99
N PHE A 9 19.42 -19.36 8.76
CA PHE A 9 20.15 -20.22 7.83
C PHE A 9 20.25 -21.67 8.35
N ALA A 10 20.40 -21.86 9.66
CA ALA A 10 20.38 -23.16 10.32
C ALA A 10 18.97 -23.78 10.37
N LEU A 11 17.92 -22.97 10.46
CA LEU A 11 16.53 -23.40 10.30
C LEU A 11 16.25 -23.83 8.86
N ARG A 12 16.73 -23.03 7.89
CA ARG A 12 16.64 -23.34 6.46
C ARG A 12 17.36 -24.64 6.08
N SER A 13 18.45 -25.00 6.75
CA SER A 13 19.17 -26.25 6.49
C SER A 13 18.57 -27.47 7.19
N ARG A 14 17.71 -27.28 8.22
CA ARG A 14 17.05 -28.36 8.97
C ARG A 14 15.63 -28.66 8.49
N CYS A 15 14.95 -27.70 7.86
CA CYS A 15 13.65 -27.92 7.23
C CYS A 15 13.84 -28.62 5.88
N TYR A 16 13.73 -29.95 5.84
CA TYR A 16 13.52 -30.67 4.59
C TYR A 16 12.23 -30.16 3.94
N ASP A 17 12.40 -29.46 2.80
CA ASP A 17 11.38 -28.80 1.98
C ASP A 17 10.34 -29.80 1.43
N HIS A 18 9.33 -30.13 2.23
CA HIS A 18 8.13 -30.83 1.74
C HIS A 18 6.94 -29.89 1.47
N GLN A 19 6.98 -28.63 1.93
CA GLN A 19 5.86 -27.68 1.78
C GLN A 19 6.06 -26.61 0.70
N PHE A 20 7.28 -26.42 0.20
CA PHE A 20 7.55 -25.61 -0.98
C PHE A 20 8.34 -26.48 -1.94
N GLY A 21 7.68 -27.03 -2.96
CA GLY A 21 8.30 -27.96 -3.90
C GLY A 21 9.70 -27.51 -4.32
N MET A 22 10.67 -28.43 -4.20
CA MET A 22 12.10 -28.29 -4.52
C MET A 22 12.49 -26.92 -5.06
N VAL A 23 12.80 -25.98 -4.16
CA VAL A 23 13.39 -24.71 -4.58
C VAL A 23 14.75 -25.04 -5.16
N GLN A 24 14.87 -24.93 -6.50
CA GLN A 24 16.10 -25.22 -7.22
C GLN A 24 17.28 -24.45 -6.60
N ALA A 25 18.47 -25.05 -6.66
CA ALA A 25 19.72 -24.40 -6.23
C ALA A 25 19.81 -22.98 -6.80
N SER A 26 20.25 -22.03 -5.98
CA SER A 26 20.37 -20.62 -6.36
C SER A 26 21.25 -20.52 -7.61
N SER A 27 20.62 -20.33 -8.77
CA SER A 27 21.32 -20.06 -10.00
C SER A 27 21.59 -18.56 -10.06
N THR A 28 22.86 -18.19 -10.12
CA THR A 28 23.27 -16.82 -10.43
C THR A 28 23.04 -16.60 -11.93
N LEU A 29 21.78 -16.36 -12.30
CA LEU A 29 21.44 -15.95 -13.66
C LEU A 29 21.68 -14.44 -13.77
N GLU A 30 22.36 -14.01 -14.83
CA GLU A 30 22.38 -12.59 -15.18
C GLU A 30 20.95 -12.11 -15.40
N PHE A 31 20.56 -11.07 -14.67
CA PHE A 31 19.23 -10.49 -14.75
C PHE A 31 19.15 -9.58 -15.98
N GLU A 32 18.58 -10.09 -17.06
CA GLU A 32 18.33 -9.31 -18.27
C GLU A 32 16.95 -8.66 -18.24
N SER A 33 16.90 -7.32 -18.16
CA SER A 33 15.66 -6.54 -18.12
C SER A 33 14.80 -6.61 -19.40
N GLN A 34 15.34 -7.17 -20.49
CA GLN A 34 14.65 -7.38 -21.76
C GLN A 34 14.22 -8.84 -21.98
N ARG A 35 14.57 -9.75 -21.05
CA ARG A 35 14.19 -11.15 -21.14
C ARG A 35 12.67 -11.29 -21.05
N LYS A 36 12.12 -12.13 -21.93
CA LYS A 36 10.71 -12.51 -21.86
C LYS A 36 10.43 -13.26 -20.56
N LEU A 37 9.37 -12.87 -19.87
CA LEU A 37 8.95 -13.55 -18.65
C LEU A 37 8.32 -14.90 -18.98
N PRO A 38 8.65 -15.98 -18.24
CA PRO A 38 7.93 -17.24 -18.35
C PRO A 38 6.48 -17.06 -17.89
N LEU A 39 5.59 -17.94 -18.37
CA LEU A 39 4.20 -17.95 -17.93
C LEU A 39 4.14 -18.21 -16.41
N PRO A 40 3.36 -17.42 -15.64
CA PRO A 40 3.26 -17.58 -14.21
C PRO A 40 2.72 -18.98 -13.85
N SER A 41 3.35 -19.65 -12.88
CA SER A 41 2.80 -20.88 -12.33
C SER A 41 1.55 -20.53 -11.50
N LYS A 42 0.51 -21.38 -11.59
CA LYS A 42 -0.81 -21.14 -10.95
C LYS A 42 -0.77 -20.94 -9.43
N ASN A 43 0.35 -21.24 -8.77
CA ASN A 43 0.39 -21.42 -7.31
C ASN A 43 0.90 -20.20 -6.52
N LYS A 44 1.37 -19.11 -7.15
CA LYS A 44 1.85 -17.90 -6.44
C LYS A 44 1.60 -16.63 -7.25
N MET A 45 0.35 -16.19 -7.36
CA MET A 45 0.03 -14.86 -7.87
C MET A 45 0.12 -13.82 -6.76
N ILE A 46 0.90 -12.77 -6.98
CA ILE A 46 0.84 -11.55 -6.18
C ILE A 46 -0.45 -10.82 -6.57
N ALA A 47 -1.28 -10.45 -5.59
CA ALA A 47 -2.48 -9.66 -5.85
C ALA A 47 -2.09 -8.33 -6.52
N PRO A 48 -2.73 -7.95 -7.65
CA PRO A 48 -2.49 -6.66 -8.29
C PRO A 48 -2.73 -5.48 -7.33
N VAL A 49 -2.12 -4.33 -7.63
CA VAL A 49 -2.41 -3.10 -6.89
C VAL A 49 -3.89 -2.72 -7.05
N SER A 50 -4.50 -2.31 -5.94
CA SER A 50 -5.93 -2.01 -5.83
C SER A 50 -6.87 -3.20 -6.10
N PHE A 51 -6.38 -4.44 -6.03
CA PHE A 51 -7.20 -5.65 -6.21
C PHE A 51 -8.39 -5.69 -5.24
N ILE A 52 -8.14 -5.36 -3.96
CA ILE A 52 -9.20 -5.28 -2.95
C ILE A 52 -10.21 -4.18 -3.31
N SER A 53 -9.73 -3.01 -3.72
CA SER A 53 -10.59 -1.88 -4.12
C SER A 53 -11.46 -2.22 -5.34
N ALA A 54 -10.91 -2.96 -6.31
CA ALA A 54 -11.66 -3.46 -7.46
C ALA A 54 -12.71 -4.50 -7.06
N ILE A 55 -12.38 -5.44 -6.15
CA ILE A 55 -13.35 -6.39 -5.59
C ILE A 55 -14.48 -5.65 -4.88
N LEU A 56 -14.14 -4.69 -4.01
CA LEU A 56 -15.13 -3.90 -3.27
C LEU A 56 -16.05 -3.12 -4.21
N TYR A 57 -15.50 -2.54 -5.27
CA TYR A 57 -16.30 -1.86 -6.29
C TYR A 57 -17.30 -2.81 -6.95
N THR A 58 -16.84 -3.98 -7.41
CA THR A 58 -17.69 -4.98 -8.05
C THR A 58 -18.76 -5.53 -7.11
N LEU A 59 -18.39 -5.87 -5.87
CA LEU A 59 -19.33 -6.37 -4.86
C LEU A 59 -20.41 -5.34 -4.53
N ARG A 60 -20.03 -4.07 -4.35
CA ARG A 60 -20.97 -2.96 -4.10
C ARG A 60 -21.94 -2.71 -5.26
N ALA A 61 -21.49 -2.94 -6.49
CA ALA A 61 -22.32 -2.82 -7.69
C ALA A 61 -23.21 -4.04 -7.96
N SER A 62 -23.07 -5.11 -7.17
CA SER A 62 -23.82 -6.37 -7.31
C SER A 62 -24.92 -6.52 -6.25
N GLU A 63 -25.62 -7.66 -6.26
CA GLU A 63 -26.57 -8.04 -5.21
C GLU A 63 -25.95 -8.09 -3.80
N PHE A 64 -24.63 -8.24 -3.70
CA PHE A 64 -23.90 -8.27 -2.42
C PHE A 64 -23.65 -6.87 -1.83
N GLY A 65 -24.05 -5.79 -2.51
CA GLY A 65 -23.68 -4.44 -2.08
C GLY A 65 -24.22 -4.04 -0.71
N GLN A 66 -25.42 -4.50 -0.35
CA GLN A 66 -26.04 -4.20 0.95
C GLN A 66 -25.38 -4.93 2.13
N VAL A 67 -24.68 -6.03 1.86
CA VAL A 67 -24.00 -6.86 2.87
C VAL A 67 -22.48 -6.68 2.86
N THR A 68 -21.94 -5.95 1.87
CA THR A 68 -20.51 -5.63 1.79
C THR A 68 -20.19 -4.43 2.66
N ARG A 69 -19.28 -4.62 3.62
CA ARG A 69 -18.83 -3.57 4.53
C ARG A 69 -17.31 -3.47 4.51
N VAL A 70 -16.81 -2.24 4.65
CA VAL A 70 -15.41 -1.99 4.99
C VAL A 70 -15.41 -1.49 6.42
N VAL A 71 -14.58 -2.11 7.26
CA VAL A 71 -14.57 -1.85 8.70
C VAL A 71 -13.33 -1.04 9.09
N PRO A 72 -13.40 -0.25 10.16
CA PRO A 72 -12.33 0.65 10.60
C PRO A 72 -11.25 -0.09 11.43
N GLY A 73 -10.67 -1.15 10.86
CA GLY A 73 -9.66 -1.97 11.52
C GLY A 73 -9.52 -3.34 10.84
N GLU A 74 -8.93 -4.29 11.56
CA GLU A 74 -8.81 -5.68 11.09
C GLU A 74 -10.20 -6.31 10.97
N ALA A 75 -10.48 -6.97 9.85
CA ALA A 75 -11.80 -7.57 9.61
C ALA A 75 -12.15 -8.63 10.66
N ASP A 76 -11.16 -9.35 11.18
CA ASP A 76 -11.33 -10.49 12.09
C ASP A 76 -12.10 -10.14 13.35
N ILE A 77 -11.78 -9.01 14.01
CA ILE A 77 -12.47 -8.61 15.24
C ILE A 77 -13.94 -8.25 14.98
N PHE A 78 -14.26 -7.62 13.84
CA PHE A 78 -15.64 -7.29 13.47
C PHE A 78 -16.43 -8.54 13.09
N CYS A 79 -15.82 -9.46 12.34
CA CYS A 79 -16.41 -10.76 12.04
C CYS A 79 -16.69 -11.55 13.33
N ALA A 80 -15.75 -11.56 14.27
CA ALA A 80 -15.91 -12.20 15.56
C ALA A 80 -17.04 -11.59 16.39
N GLN A 81 -17.12 -10.26 16.47
CA GLN A 81 -18.20 -9.55 17.19
C GLN A 81 -19.58 -9.84 16.57
N SER A 82 -19.66 -9.87 15.24
CA SER A 82 -20.89 -10.24 14.54
C SER A 82 -21.32 -11.67 14.85
N ALA A 83 -20.39 -12.63 14.81
CA ALA A 83 -20.66 -14.04 15.13
C ALA A 83 -20.95 -14.26 16.62
N HIS A 84 -20.40 -13.44 17.50
CA HIS A 84 -20.71 -13.50 18.94
C HIS A 84 -22.19 -13.18 19.21
N SER A 85 -22.76 -12.27 18.43
CA SER A 85 -24.13 -11.77 18.61
C SER A 85 -25.18 -12.63 17.91
N SER A 86 -24.78 -13.49 16.97
CA SER A 86 -25.69 -14.31 16.16
C SER A 86 -24.98 -15.54 15.60
N PRO A 87 -25.63 -16.72 15.53
CA PRO A 87 -25.04 -17.90 14.90
C PRO A 87 -24.55 -17.60 13.48
N ALA A 88 -23.26 -17.73 13.23
CA ALA A 88 -22.64 -17.37 11.96
C ALA A 88 -21.43 -18.25 11.62
N TYR A 89 -21.21 -18.42 10.32
CA TYR A 89 -19.98 -18.97 9.76
C TYR A 89 -19.05 -17.83 9.36
N ILE A 90 -17.82 -17.89 9.82
CA ILE A 90 -16.75 -17.00 9.37
C ILE A 90 -15.84 -17.78 8.42
N PHE A 91 -15.83 -17.37 7.15
CA PHE A 91 -14.93 -17.92 6.15
C PHE A 91 -13.65 -17.08 6.09
N THR A 92 -12.50 -17.70 6.31
CA THR A 92 -11.22 -16.98 6.43
C THR A 92 -10.02 -17.78 5.93
N GLY A 93 -8.92 -17.09 5.62
CA GLY A 93 -7.61 -17.70 5.42
C GLY A 93 -6.77 -17.72 6.70
N ASP A 94 -7.19 -16.98 7.73
CA ASP A 94 -6.42 -16.71 8.94
C ASP A 94 -6.87 -17.57 10.12
N SER A 95 -5.91 -18.27 10.74
CA SER A 95 -6.15 -19.11 11.91
C SER A 95 -6.47 -18.33 13.18
N ASP A 96 -6.11 -17.05 13.24
CA ASP A 96 -6.26 -16.23 14.44
C ASP A 96 -7.73 -16.06 14.86
N LEU A 97 -8.67 -16.19 13.91
CA LEU A 97 -10.11 -16.20 14.19
C LEU A 97 -10.60 -17.33 15.10
N LEU A 98 -9.82 -18.41 15.25
CA LEU A 98 -10.13 -19.44 16.26
C LEU A 98 -9.87 -18.94 17.69
N VAL A 99 -9.04 -17.93 17.87
CA VAL A 99 -8.67 -17.36 19.17
C VAL A 99 -9.69 -16.32 19.62
N HIS A 100 -10.33 -15.64 18.67
CA HIS A 100 -11.37 -14.65 18.94
C HIS A 100 -12.60 -15.25 19.66
N SER A 101 -13.25 -14.42 20.49
CA SER A 101 -14.50 -14.80 21.16
C SER A 101 -15.68 -14.69 20.20
N ILE A 102 -15.98 -15.77 19.46
CA ILE A 102 -17.05 -15.80 18.44
C ILE A 102 -18.39 -16.36 18.95
N GLY A 103 -18.59 -16.47 20.26
CA GLY A 103 -19.81 -17.02 20.87
C GLY A 103 -19.87 -18.56 20.89
N SER A 104 -20.94 -19.12 21.45
CA SER A 104 -21.12 -20.58 21.53
C SER A 104 -21.51 -21.20 20.19
N GLU A 105 -22.22 -20.47 19.34
CA GLU A 105 -22.69 -20.98 18.04
C GLU A 105 -21.81 -20.51 16.87
N GLY A 106 -20.78 -19.71 17.12
CA GLY A 106 -19.85 -19.26 16.08
C GLY A 106 -19.05 -20.43 15.50
N ARG A 107 -18.87 -20.40 14.18
CA ARG A 107 -18.11 -21.38 13.41
C ARG A 107 -17.08 -20.69 12.53
N VAL A 108 -15.94 -21.33 12.35
CA VAL A 108 -14.89 -20.89 11.42
C VAL A 108 -14.71 -21.95 10.35
N ALA A 109 -14.60 -21.54 9.09
CA ALA A 109 -14.27 -22.40 7.95
C ALA A 109 -13.10 -21.78 7.20
N PHE A 110 -12.06 -22.57 6.91
CA PHE A 110 -10.88 -22.05 6.21
C PHE A 110 -11.04 -22.14 4.69
N PHE A 111 -10.65 -21.11 3.95
CA PHE A 111 -10.73 -21.10 2.48
C PHE A 111 -9.99 -22.27 1.82
N LYS A 112 -8.87 -22.72 2.42
CA LYS A 112 -8.10 -23.87 1.94
C LYS A 112 -8.86 -25.20 2.00
N ASP A 113 -9.89 -25.28 2.84
CA ASP A 113 -10.67 -26.49 3.10
C ASP A 113 -12.04 -26.45 2.37
N ILE A 114 -12.29 -25.41 1.56
CA ILE A 114 -13.53 -25.31 0.76
C ILE A 114 -13.34 -26.05 -0.56
N GLU A 115 -14.26 -26.97 -0.83
CA GLU A 115 -14.34 -27.72 -2.07
C GLU A 115 -15.64 -27.35 -2.80
N PHE A 116 -15.49 -26.99 -4.08
CA PHE A 116 -16.61 -26.74 -4.98
C PHE A 116 -16.76 -27.93 -5.92
N GLN A 117 -17.92 -28.58 -5.89
CA GLN A 117 -18.26 -29.70 -6.74
C GLN A 117 -19.45 -29.33 -7.62
N GLN A 118 -19.44 -29.75 -8.88
CA GLN A 118 -20.55 -29.53 -9.80
C GLN A 118 -21.04 -30.89 -10.29
N GLU A 119 -22.24 -31.28 -9.87
CA GLU A 119 -22.90 -32.51 -10.30
C GLU A 119 -24.10 -32.16 -11.19
N GLY A 120 -23.90 -32.25 -12.51
CA GLY A 120 -24.90 -31.87 -13.50
C GLY A 120 -25.26 -30.37 -13.41
N ASN A 121 -26.52 -30.07 -13.06
CA ASN A 121 -27.01 -28.70 -12.86
C ASN A 121 -26.95 -28.24 -11.39
N ALA A 122 -26.48 -29.08 -10.46
CA ALA A 122 -26.34 -28.73 -9.06
C ALA A 122 -24.89 -28.34 -8.75
N SER A 123 -24.71 -27.25 -8.02
CA SER A 123 -23.43 -26.86 -7.43
C SER A 123 -23.48 -27.18 -5.93
N GLN A 124 -22.51 -27.97 -5.47
CA GLN A 124 -22.33 -28.32 -4.07
C GLN A 124 -21.05 -27.66 -3.54
N VAL A 125 -21.12 -27.16 -2.31
CA VAL A 125 -19.97 -26.65 -1.57
C VAL A 125 -19.83 -27.46 -0.30
N SER A 126 -18.64 -28.01 -0.06
CA SER A 126 -18.28 -28.71 1.19
C SER A 126 -17.07 -28.04 1.82
N PHE A 127 -17.03 -27.98 3.15
CA PHE A 127 -15.92 -27.38 3.89
C PHE A 127 -15.77 -27.98 5.29
N LEU A 128 -14.58 -27.84 5.87
CA LEU A 128 -14.33 -28.20 7.26
C LEU A 128 -14.80 -27.09 8.21
N GLU A 129 -15.61 -27.48 9.18
CA GLU A 129 -16.13 -26.59 10.22
C GLU A 129 -15.30 -26.72 11.50
N PHE A 130 -14.86 -25.57 12.03
CA PHE A 130 -14.16 -25.47 13.30
C PHE A 130 -15.03 -24.72 14.31
N HIS A 131 -15.17 -25.30 15.49
CA HIS A 131 -15.95 -24.74 16.58
C HIS A 131 -15.02 -24.41 17.74
N PRO A 132 -14.57 -23.14 17.88
CA PRO A 132 -13.55 -22.75 18.86
C PRO A 132 -13.86 -23.17 20.29
N ARG A 133 -15.12 -23.01 20.71
CA ARG A 133 -15.58 -23.43 22.03
C ARG A 133 -15.49 -24.94 22.23
N ALA A 134 -15.95 -25.74 21.27
CA ALA A 134 -15.85 -27.20 21.36
C ALA A 134 -14.38 -27.68 21.35
N ILE A 135 -13.50 -26.98 20.63
CA ILE A 135 -12.06 -27.24 20.65
C ILE A 135 -11.49 -26.95 22.05
N ALA A 136 -11.80 -25.77 22.63
CA ALA A 136 -11.38 -25.41 23.98
C ALA A 136 -11.86 -26.44 25.02
N GLU A 137 -13.13 -26.85 24.95
CA GLU A 137 -13.71 -27.85 25.85
C GLU A 137 -13.03 -29.22 25.74
N ARG A 138 -12.78 -29.70 24.52
CA ARG A 138 -12.01 -30.95 24.29
C ARG A 138 -10.59 -30.87 24.84
N LEU A 139 -9.99 -29.68 24.82
CA LEU A 139 -8.67 -29.44 25.40
C LEU A 139 -8.72 -29.21 26.91
N GLY A 140 -9.90 -29.10 27.53
CA GLY A 140 -10.06 -28.78 28.95
C GLY A 140 -9.70 -27.35 29.30
N LEU A 141 -10.00 -26.41 28.39
CA LEU A 141 -9.72 -24.98 28.51
C LEU A 141 -11.01 -24.16 28.50
N ARG A 142 -10.96 -22.95 29.06
CA ARG A 142 -12.08 -21.99 29.00
C ARG A 142 -12.24 -21.38 27.61
N ASP A 143 -11.12 -21.02 26.99
CA ASP A 143 -10.99 -20.42 25.68
C ASP A 143 -9.62 -20.80 25.09
N LEU A 144 -9.36 -20.38 23.85
CA LEU A 144 -8.11 -20.66 23.15
C LEU A 144 -7.07 -19.53 23.29
N MET A 145 -7.39 -18.44 23.99
CA MET A 145 -6.53 -17.24 24.11
C MET A 145 -5.18 -17.55 24.74
N THR A 146 -5.21 -18.18 25.91
CA THR A 146 -3.97 -18.50 26.65
C THR A 146 -3.14 -19.56 25.92
N LEU A 147 -3.81 -20.52 25.26
CA LEU A 147 -3.13 -21.50 24.42
C LEU A 147 -2.41 -20.82 23.26
N ALA A 148 -3.09 -19.92 22.55
CA ALA A 148 -2.52 -19.18 21.43
C ALA A 148 -1.32 -18.33 21.87
N TYR A 149 -1.39 -17.68 23.03
CA TYR A 149 -0.25 -16.96 23.59
C TYR A 149 0.97 -17.89 23.78
N HIS A 150 0.77 -19.07 24.38
CA HIS A 150 1.86 -20.02 24.57
C HIS A 150 2.40 -20.56 23.25
N ALA A 151 1.56 -20.81 22.24
CA ALA A 151 2.02 -21.19 20.91
C ALA A 151 2.84 -20.07 20.25
N ASN A 152 2.41 -18.81 20.40
CA ASN A 152 3.09 -17.65 19.83
C ASN A 152 4.46 -17.36 20.49
N GLN A 153 4.65 -17.74 21.75
CA GLN A 153 5.95 -17.59 22.43
C GLN A 153 7.01 -18.58 21.91
N ASP A 154 6.61 -19.68 21.28
CA ASP A 154 7.52 -20.75 20.87
C ASP A 154 6.92 -21.55 19.71
N PHE A 155 7.39 -21.27 18.48
CA PHE A 155 6.89 -21.89 17.26
C PHE A 155 7.11 -23.41 17.17
N HIS A 156 7.97 -23.98 18.02
CA HIS A 156 8.18 -25.42 18.09
C HIS A 156 7.24 -26.13 19.08
N ARG A 157 6.50 -25.35 19.88
CA ARG A 157 5.59 -25.88 20.87
C ARG A 157 4.39 -26.55 20.21
N SER A 158 4.12 -27.78 20.63
CA SER A 158 2.94 -28.50 20.16
C SER A 158 1.66 -27.97 20.84
N ILE A 159 0.52 -28.15 20.18
CA ILE A 159 -0.78 -27.75 20.73
C ILE A 159 -1.08 -28.42 22.09
N PRO A 160 -0.81 -29.73 22.31
CA PRO A 160 -0.97 -30.35 23.63
C PRO A 160 -0.12 -29.71 24.73
N GLU A 161 1.13 -29.34 24.42
CA GLU A 161 2.01 -28.65 25.38
C GLU A 161 1.50 -27.25 25.71
N ALA A 162 1.10 -26.48 24.69
CA ALA A 162 0.51 -25.15 24.88
C ALA A 162 -0.80 -25.23 25.69
N ALA A 163 -1.63 -26.26 25.46
CA ALA A 163 -2.83 -26.52 26.24
C ALA A 163 -2.52 -26.88 27.70
N ALA A 164 -1.48 -27.69 27.93
CA ALA A 164 -1.04 -28.03 29.29
C ALA A 164 -0.59 -26.79 30.06
N LEU A 165 0.17 -25.88 29.43
CA LEU A 165 0.53 -24.60 30.02
C LEU A 165 -0.69 -23.73 30.28
N ALA A 166 -1.62 -23.63 29.33
CA ALA A 166 -2.83 -22.82 29.49
C ALA A 166 -3.72 -23.28 30.67
N LYS A 167 -3.70 -24.58 31.01
CA LYS A 167 -4.41 -25.11 32.20
C LYS A 167 -3.83 -24.64 33.53
N THR A 168 -2.54 -24.27 33.56
CA THR A 168 -1.88 -23.76 34.78
C THR A 168 -2.36 -22.37 35.18
N GLY A 169 -2.99 -21.64 34.26
CA GLY A 169 -3.54 -20.31 34.48
C GLY A 169 -3.12 -19.32 33.40
N ALA A 170 -3.84 -18.19 33.33
CA ALA A 170 -3.49 -17.11 32.41
C ALA A 170 -2.18 -16.43 32.88
N PRO A 171 -1.20 -16.22 31.98
CA PRO A 171 -0.02 -15.44 32.28
C PRO A 171 -0.36 -14.03 32.75
N SER A 172 0.45 -13.48 33.65
CA SER A 172 0.35 -12.08 34.05
C SER A 172 1.49 -11.26 33.42
N GLY A 173 1.25 -9.98 33.18
CA GLY A 173 2.26 -9.04 32.72
C GLY A 173 1.94 -8.35 31.39
N PRO A 174 2.80 -7.40 30.97
CA PRO A 174 2.56 -6.56 29.79
C PRO A 174 2.50 -7.39 28.50
N LYS A 175 3.42 -8.34 28.29
CA LYS A 175 3.44 -9.16 27.06
C LYS A 175 2.15 -9.92 26.78
N TYR A 176 1.51 -10.45 27.83
CA TYR A 176 0.24 -11.16 27.67
C TYR A 176 -0.90 -10.18 27.37
N LYS A 177 -0.92 -9.01 28.03
CA LYS A 177 -1.89 -7.94 27.72
C LYS A 177 -1.74 -7.43 26.29
N ASP A 178 -0.51 -7.20 25.85
CA ASP A 178 -0.20 -6.74 24.50
C ASP A 178 -0.65 -7.78 23.46
N PHE A 179 -0.48 -9.07 23.76
CA PHE A 179 -0.96 -10.17 22.91
C PHE A 179 -2.49 -10.26 22.88
N THR A 180 -3.18 -10.11 24.02
CA THR A 180 -4.64 -10.31 24.07
C THR A 180 -5.43 -9.10 23.61
N SER A 181 -4.86 -7.89 23.71
CA SER A 181 -5.54 -6.64 23.36
C SER A 181 -6.24 -6.67 21.98
N PRO A 182 -5.56 -7.09 20.88
CA PRO A 182 -6.18 -7.13 19.55
C PRO A 182 -7.41 -8.05 19.45
N PHE A 183 -7.53 -9.05 20.32
CA PHE A 183 -8.60 -10.04 20.29
C PHE A 183 -9.82 -9.66 21.14
N LEU A 184 -9.65 -8.72 22.08
CA LEU A 184 -10.67 -8.40 23.10
C LEU A 184 -11.55 -7.22 22.71
N SER A 185 -11.02 -6.26 21.96
CA SER A 185 -11.72 -5.05 21.60
C SER A 185 -11.21 -4.54 20.28
N ALA A 186 -12.12 -4.07 19.43
CA ALA A 186 -11.79 -3.30 18.24
C ALA A 186 -11.37 -1.88 18.65
N GLU A 187 -10.41 -1.76 19.59
CA GLU A 187 -10.09 -0.51 20.29
C GLU A 187 -10.04 0.65 19.30
N HIS A 188 -11.01 1.54 19.48
CA HIS A 188 -11.29 2.67 18.63
C HIS A 188 -10.00 3.43 18.34
N THR A 189 -9.65 3.48 17.06
CA THR A 189 -8.42 4.08 16.57
C THR A 189 -8.33 5.56 16.98
N GLU A 190 -7.17 6.19 16.81
CA GLU A 190 -6.99 7.62 17.15
C GLU A 190 -8.07 8.50 16.49
N PHE A 191 -8.48 8.12 15.29
CA PHE A 191 -9.55 8.79 14.55
C PHE A 191 -10.89 8.67 15.27
N TYR A 192 -11.29 7.47 15.70
CA TYR A 192 -12.55 7.27 16.43
C TYR A 192 -12.53 7.94 17.81
N LYS A 193 -11.42 7.84 18.54
CA LYS A 193 -11.26 8.46 19.87
C LYS A 193 -11.39 9.99 19.81
N SER A 194 -10.74 10.61 18.83
CA SER A 194 -10.82 12.06 18.63
C SER A 194 -12.19 12.49 18.11
N SER A 195 -12.79 11.69 17.22
CA SER A 195 -14.08 11.98 16.62
C SER A 195 -15.26 11.88 17.59
N ALA A 196 -15.15 11.11 18.67
CA ALA A 196 -16.18 11.00 19.70
C ALA A 196 -16.55 12.34 20.35
N ALA A 197 -15.72 13.39 20.20
CA ALA A 197 -16.05 14.75 20.62
C ALA A 197 -17.16 15.41 19.77
N PHE A 198 -17.46 14.86 18.60
CA PHE A 198 -18.44 15.35 17.64
C PHE A 198 -19.65 14.41 17.60
N GLU A 199 -20.61 14.60 18.52
CA GLU A 199 -21.79 13.73 18.70
C GLU A 199 -22.66 13.54 17.44
N TYR A 200 -22.53 14.41 16.45
CA TYR A 200 -23.27 14.39 15.17
C TYR A 200 -22.51 13.72 14.03
N LEU A 201 -21.25 13.31 14.24
CA LEU A 201 -20.43 12.72 13.18
C LEU A 201 -20.68 11.20 13.07
N ASP A 202 -21.38 10.81 12.01
CA ASP A 202 -21.59 9.40 11.66
C ASP A 202 -20.34 8.84 10.96
N LEU A 203 -19.42 8.28 11.75
CA LEU A 203 -18.12 7.80 11.26
C LEU A 203 -18.23 6.67 10.24
N ASP A 204 -19.25 5.82 10.36
CA ASP A 204 -19.46 4.75 9.40
C ASP A 204 -19.80 5.32 8.03
N LYS A 205 -20.63 6.36 7.97
CA LYS A 205 -20.89 7.11 6.71
C LYS A 205 -19.69 7.89 6.22
N VAL A 206 -18.90 8.48 7.12
CA VAL A 206 -17.68 9.21 6.74
C VAL A 206 -16.67 8.27 6.08
N CYS A 207 -16.53 7.05 6.60
CA CYS A 207 -15.63 6.03 6.10
C CYS A 207 -16.23 5.21 4.93
N GLU A 208 -17.54 5.29 4.71
CA GLU A 208 -18.23 4.48 3.72
C GLU A 208 -17.70 4.74 2.29
N GLY A 209 -17.41 3.67 1.57
CA GLY A 209 -16.93 3.77 0.19
C GLY A 209 -15.43 4.02 0.05
N LEU A 210 -14.73 4.38 1.12
CA LEU A 210 -13.29 4.67 1.08
C LEU A 210 -12.46 3.42 0.75
N ASP A 211 -11.30 3.67 0.14
CA ASP A 211 -10.31 2.64 -0.12
C ASP A 211 -9.70 2.13 1.20
N PRO A 212 -9.57 0.80 1.39
CA PRO A 212 -8.95 0.25 2.59
C PRO A 212 -7.55 0.80 2.90
N ARG A 213 -6.74 1.08 1.86
CA ARG A 213 -5.40 1.67 2.03
C ARG A 213 -5.46 3.10 2.53
N LEU A 214 -6.47 3.85 2.13
CA LEU A 214 -6.68 5.18 2.70
C LEU A 214 -7.19 5.08 4.14
N LEU A 215 -8.08 4.13 4.44
CA LEU A 215 -8.58 3.90 5.79
C LEU A 215 -7.47 3.55 6.78
N GLU A 216 -6.51 2.69 6.40
CA GLU A 216 -5.31 2.42 7.21
C GLU A 216 -4.57 3.70 7.64
N ILE A 217 -4.56 4.73 6.77
CA ILE A 217 -3.94 6.02 7.07
C ILE A 217 -4.88 6.89 7.93
N ILE A 218 -6.17 6.97 7.57
CA ILE A 218 -7.17 7.79 8.27
C ILE A 218 -7.27 7.39 9.74
N LEU A 219 -7.25 6.09 10.04
CA LEU A 219 -7.38 5.58 11.41
C LEU A 219 -6.26 6.08 12.35
N GLN A 220 -5.14 6.56 11.81
CA GLN A 220 -4.04 7.14 12.57
C GLN A 220 -4.21 8.65 12.85
N LEU A 221 -5.16 9.32 12.20
CA LEU A 221 -5.39 10.75 12.33
C LEU A 221 -6.13 11.08 13.62
N GLN A 222 -5.97 12.31 14.09
CA GLN A 222 -6.82 12.91 15.11
C GLN A 222 -7.60 14.07 14.50
N VAL A 223 -8.93 14.01 14.56
CA VAL A 223 -9.77 15.13 14.11
C VAL A 223 -9.54 16.31 15.04
N ALA A 224 -9.14 17.45 14.48
CA ALA A 224 -8.87 18.67 15.23
C ALA A 224 -10.11 19.14 16.00
N ASP A 225 -9.99 19.30 17.31
CA ASP A 225 -11.02 19.88 18.18
C ASP A 225 -10.53 21.22 18.73
N GLU A 226 -11.08 22.33 18.23
CA GLU A 226 -10.71 23.68 18.67
C GLU A 226 -11.00 23.94 20.16
N ARG A 227 -11.84 23.14 20.79
CA ARG A 227 -12.11 23.25 22.24
C ARG A 227 -10.92 22.80 23.07
N LYS A 228 -9.96 22.09 22.47
CA LYS A 228 -8.75 21.63 23.13
C LYS A 228 -7.54 22.41 22.60
N PRO A 229 -6.72 23.02 23.47
CA PRO A 229 -5.49 23.64 23.02
C PRO A 229 -4.63 22.57 22.34
N ALA A 230 -4.18 22.85 21.11
CA ALA A 230 -3.31 21.96 20.37
C ALA A 230 -2.07 21.67 21.20
N ILE A 231 -1.93 20.43 21.68
CA ILE A 231 -0.64 19.95 22.15
C ILE A 231 0.19 19.83 20.89
N GLN A 232 1.14 20.76 20.68
CA GLN A 232 2.11 20.70 19.60
C GLN A 232 3.01 19.49 19.80
N SER A 233 2.57 18.34 19.33
CA SER A 233 3.39 17.15 19.16
C SER A 233 3.43 16.84 17.69
N ASP A 234 4.60 16.94 17.07
CA ASP A 234 4.80 16.52 15.70
C ASP A 234 4.48 15.02 15.58
N ARG A 235 3.48 14.69 14.76
CA ARG A 235 3.05 13.32 14.49
C ARG A 235 3.53 12.86 13.12
N THR A 236 3.81 11.55 13.05
CA THR A 236 4.23 10.87 11.83
C THR A 236 3.22 9.80 11.47
N LEU A 237 2.70 9.83 10.24
CA LEU A 237 1.87 8.77 9.71
C LEU A 237 2.73 7.59 9.25
N TYR A 238 2.27 6.36 9.46
CA TYR A 238 2.90 5.16 8.93
C TYR A 238 2.12 4.70 7.70
N VAL A 239 2.81 4.62 6.55
CA VAL A 239 2.16 4.30 5.27
C VAL A 239 2.85 3.14 4.61
N PHE A 240 2.12 2.05 4.38
CA PHE A 240 2.62 0.86 3.69
C PHE A 240 2.17 0.86 2.24
N LEU A 241 3.10 1.13 1.31
CA LEU A 241 2.73 1.20 -0.10
C LEU A 241 2.45 -0.21 -0.65
N PRO A 242 1.34 -0.40 -1.40
CA PRO A 242 1.01 -1.70 -1.99
C PRO A 242 2.14 -2.23 -2.88
N LEU A 243 2.43 -3.53 -2.79
CA LEU A 243 3.45 -4.16 -3.62
C LEU A 243 3.03 -4.12 -5.10
N LEU A 244 3.91 -3.57 -5.94
CA LEU A 244 3.78 -3.58 -7.39
C LEU A 244 4.64 -4.70 -7.98
N ILE A 245 4.18 -5.31 -9.06
CA ILE A 245 4.97 -6.29 -9.81
C ILE A 245 5.94 -5.53 -10.71
N GLU A 246 7.04 -5.06 -10.14
CA GLU A 246 8.04 -4.23 -10.81
C GLU A 246 9.40 -4.92 -10.95
N ASP A 247 10.27 -4.40 -11.83
CA ASP A 247 11.65 -4.86 -11.97
C ASP A 247 12.45 -4.60 -10.66
N PRO A 248 12.90 -5.64 -9.95
CA PRO A 248 13.55 -5.49 -8.65
C PRO A 248 14.93 -4.82 -8.75
N THR A 249 15.54 -4.81 -9.93
CA THR A 249 16.86 -4.16 -10.17
C THR A 249 16.75 -2.66 -10.37
N LYS A 250 15.53 -2.14 -10.61
CA LYS A 250 15.27 -0.71 -10.75
C LYS A 250 14.84 -0.09 -9.42
N ALA A 251 14.86 1.24 -9.36
CA ALA A 251 14.27 1.97 -8.24
C ALA A 251 12.76 1.70 -8.17
N SER A 252 12.13 1.89 -7.01
CA SER A 252 10.70 1.61 -6.85
C SER A 252 9.84 2.35 -7.88
N ALA A 253 8.83 1.66 -8.39
CA ALA A 253 7.81 2.18 -9.30
C ALA A 253 7.00 3.33 -8.70
N TYR A 254 7.04 3.52 -7.37
CA TYR A 254 6.45 4.67 -6.69
C TYR A 254 7.30 5.95 -6.79
N GLN A 255 8.54 5.91 -7.28
CA GLN A 255 9.36 7.13 -7.35
C GLN A 255 8.70 8.27 -8.16
N PRO A 256 8.13 8.03 -9.36
CA PRO A 256 7.50 9.08 -10.15
C PRO A 256 6.29 9.74 -9.47
N SER A 257 5.58 9.02 -8.58
CA SER A 257 4.41 9.53 -7.87
C SER A 257 4.71 10.13 -6.49
N ALA A 258 5.98 10.30 -6.12
CA ALA A 258 6.37 10.81 -4.80
C ALA A 258 5.80 12.20 -4.50
N GLY A 259 5.76 13.11 -5.49
CA GLY A 259 5.14 14.44 -5.34
C GLY A 259 3.65 14.36 -5.06
N THR A 260 2.92 13.54 -5.83
CA THR A 260 1.47 13.32 -5.63
C THR A 260 1.17 12.73 -4.26
N ARG A 261 1.95 11.74 -3.80
CA ARG A 261 1.76 11.17 -2.45
C ARG A 261 2.06 12.18 -1.35
N ARG A 262 3.13 12.97 -1.50
CA ARG A 262 3.46 14.04 -0.55
C ARG A 262 2.31 15.05 -0.43
N LEU A 263 1.73 15.47 -1.56
CA LEU A 263 0.55 16.34 -1.55
C LEU A 263 -0.63 15.64 -0.85
N MET A 264 -0.95 14.40 -1.22
CA MET A 264 -2.04 13.62 -0.60
C MET A 264 -1.93 13.57 0.92
N TYR A 265 -0.75 13.23 1.48
CA TYR A 265 -0.56 13.24 2.94
C TYR A 265 -0.67 14.64 3.52
N SER A 266 -0.20 15.67 2.80
CA SER A 266 -0.29 17.07 3.25
C SER A 266 -1.74 17.54 3.32
N LEU A 267 -2.64 17.03 2.47
CA LEU A 267 -4.07 17.28 2.58
C LEU A 267 -4.68 16.72 3.87
N LEU A 268 -4.14 15.64 4.44
CA LEU A 268 -4.63 15.10 5.71
C LEU A 268 -4.40 16.04 6.89
N ARG A 269 -3.54 17.06 6.71
CA ARG A 269 -3.33 18.12 7.72
C ARG A 269 -4.53 19.04 7.91
N PHE A 270 -5.45 19.08 6.94
CA PHE A 270 -6.74 19.75 7.13
C PHE A 270 -7.58 19.04 8.20
N ILE A 271 -7.35 17.74 8.43
CA ILE A 271 -8.04 16.93 9.45
C ILE A 271 -7.22 16.90 10.75
N ASP A 272 -5.91 16.64 10.64
CA ASP A 272 -4.96 16.54 11.76
C ASP A 272 -3.75 17.48 11.54
N PRO A 273 -3.81 18.74 12.03
CA PRO A 273 -2.75 19.73 11.82
C PRO A 273 -1.39 19.34 12.42
N ASN A 274 -1.38 18.43 13.40
CA ASN A 274 -0.18 17.97 14.10
C ASN A 274 0.62 16.95 13.29
N VAL A 275 0.06 16.41 12.20
CA VAL A 275 0.82 15.57 11.27
C VAL A 275 1.79 16.43 10.47
N THR A 276 3.09 16.20 10.65
CA THR A 276 4.15 16.94 9.95
C THR A 276 4.97 16.06 9.02
N SER A 277 4.85 14.74 9.14
CA SER A 277 5.57 13.79 8.28
C SER A 277 4.81 12.47 8.06
N ALA A 278 5.24 11.72 7.05
CA ALA A 278 4.81 10.36 6.79
C ALA A 278 6.04 9.45 6.59
N SER A 279 6.06 8.29 7.23
CA SER A 279 7.05 7.23 7.05
C SER A 279 6.51 6.22 6.04
N GLU A 280 7.01 6.27 4.81
CA GLU A 280 6.63 5.37 3.72
C GLU A 280 7.45 4.08 3.76
N TYR A 281 6.78 2.94 3.84
CA TYR A 281 7.37 1.61 3.71
C TYR A 281 7.13 1.10 2.30
N TYR A 282 8.21 0.88 1.56
CA TYR A 282 8.16 0.38 0.19
C TYR A 282 9.41 -0.42 -0.15
N ARG A 283 9.37 -1.08 -1.31
CA ARG A 283 10.49 -1.88 -1.81
C ARG A 283 11.72 -1.02 -2.12
N ARG A 284 12.87 -1.40 -1.56
CA ARG A 284 14.18 -0.86 -1.91
C ARG A 284 15.12 -1.99 -2.31
N GLY A 285 15.24 -2.24 -3.61
CA GLY A 285 15.95 -3.41 -4.12
C GLY A 285 15.17 -4.67 -3.80
N THR A 286 15.77 -5.59 -3.04
CA THR A 286 15.13 -6.86 -2.61
C THR A 286 14.56 -6.80 -1.18
N THR A 287 14.67 -5.66 -0.50
CA THR A 287 14.17 -5.49 0.88
C THR A 287 13.05 -4.44 0.94
N VAL A 288 12.37 -4.36 2.09
CA VAL A 288 11.46 -3.26 2.42
C VAL A 288 12.20 -2.28 3.31
N ALA A 289 12.05 -0.98 3.03
CA ALA A 289 12.68 0.07 3.82
C ALA A 289 11.70 1.23 4.05
N ALA A 290 11.89 1.91 5.18
CA ALA A 290 11.18 3.15 5.48
C ALA A 290 11.88 4.36 4.85
N SER A 291 11.09 5.33 4.39
CA SER A 291 11.55 6.66 3.98
C SER A 291 10.67 7.72 4.60
N LEU A 292 11.28 8.70 5.25
CA LEU A 292 10.57 9.83 5.82
C LEU A 292 10.23 10.86 4.73
N VAL A 293 8.98 11.30 4.70
CA VAL A 293 8.45 12.35 3.83
C VAL A 293 7.97 13.50 4.70
N THR A 294 8.64 14.64 4.63
CA THR A 294 8.18 15.88 5.29
C THR A 294 7.00 16.46 4.53
N LEU A 295 5.90 16.75 5.22
CA LEU A 295 4.70 17.27 4.58
C LEU A 295 4.83 18.76 4.25
N HIS A 296 4.01 19.21 3.31
CA HIS A 296 3.84 20.64 3.05
C HIS A 296 3.12 21.31 4.23
N ASN A 297 3.37 22.60 4.42
CA ASN A 297 2.48 23.42 5.24
C ASN A 297 1.19 23.71 4.45
N THR A 298 0.19 24.32 5.08
CA THR A 298 -1.11 24.59 4.44
C THR A 298 -0.99 25.48 3.20
N ALA A 299 -0.17 26.54 3.24
CA ALA A 299 0.02 27.44 2.11
C ALA A 299 0.69 26.73 0.92
N ASP A 300 1.77 26.00 1.17
CA ASP A 300 2.46 25.21 0.13
C ASP A 300 1.53 24.13 -0.46
N SER A 301 0.65 23.55 0.36
CA SER A 301 -0.33 22.55 -0.10
C SER A 301 -1.33 23.18 -1.06
N ILE A 302 -1.77 24.42 -0.82
CA ILE A 302 -2.65 25.16 -1.73
C ILE A 302 -1.99 25.36 -3.10
N ASP A 303 -0.73 25.82 -3.12
CA ASP A 303 0.01 26.04 -4.38
C ASP A 303 0.23 24.74 -5.16
N GLU A 304 0.52 23.64 -4.46
CA GLU A 304 0.66 22.31 -5.08
C GLU A 304 -0.70 21.77 -5.60
N MET A 305 -1.82 22.02 -4.90
CA MET A 305 -3.15 21.66 -5.38
C MET A 305 -3.49 22.35 -6.70
N GLU A 306 -3.26 23.66 -6.80
CA GLU A 306 -3.55 24.42 -8.01
C GLU A 306 -2.66 23.99 -9.18
N ARG A 307 -1.36 23.75 -8.92
CA ARG A 307 -0.44 23.24 -9.93
C ARG A 307 -0.85 21.85 -10.42
N LEU A 308 -1.22 20.95 -9.52
CA LEU A 308 -1.70 19.63 -9.89
C LEU A 308 -2.99 19.72 -10.70
N ALA A 309 -3.99 20.49 -10.23
CA ALA A 309 -5.26 20.65 -10.94
C ALA A 309 -5.08 21.21 -12.37
N THR A 310 -4.21 22.20 -12.53
CA THR A 310 -3.88 22.78 -13.85
C THR A 310 -3.20 21.74 -14.74
N SER A 311 -2.17 21.06 -14.23
CA SER A 311 -1.44 20.02 -14.97
C SER A 311 -2.34 18.86 -15.41
N LEU A 312 -3.29 18.44 -14.56
CA LEU A 312 -4.28 17.42 -14.88
C LEU A 312 -5.16 17.86 -16.05
N ASN A 313 -5.74 19.06 -15.99
CA ASN A 313 -6.61 19.57 -17.04
C ASN A 313 -5.89 19.74 -18.38
N ASP A 314 -4.67 20.29 -18.36
CA ASP A 314 -3.85 20.48 -19.57
C ASP A 314 -3.48 19.14 -20.21
N SER A 315 -3.11 18.16 -19.39
CA SER A 315 -2.75 16.82 -19.85
C SER A 315 -3.96 16.08 -20.44
N LEU A 316 -5.11 16.10 -19.77
CA LEU A 316 -6.33 15.47 -20.28
C LEU A 316 -6.81 16.16 -21.57
N GLY A 317 -6.68 17.49 -21.67
CA GLY A 317 -6.95 18.24 -22.90
C GLY A 317 -6.04 17.84 -24.06
N THR A 318 -4.75 17.62 -23.79
CA THR A 318 -3.76 17.15 -24.77
C THR A 318 -4.13 15.78 -25.32
N TRP A 319 -4.61 14.88 -24.47
CA TRP A 319 -4.85 13.48 -24.80
C TRP A 319 -6.30 13.15 -25.17
N ARG A 320 -7.17 14.15 -25.39
CA ARG A 320 -8.62 14.01 -25.61
C ARG A 320 -9.08 12.98 -26.66
N ARG A 321 -8.20 12.58 -27.58
CA ARG A 321 -8.48 11.57 -28.62
C ARG A 321 -8.39 10.13 -28.12
N LEU A 322 -7.71 9.90 -27.02
CA LEU A 322 -7.66 8.59 -26.37
C LEU A 322 -9.00 8.32 -25.65
N PRO A 323 -9.41 7.05 -25.52
CA PRO A 323 -10.46 6.66 -24.58
C PRO A 323 -10.12 7.10 -23.15
N PRO A 324 -11.10 7.29 -22.25
CA PRO A 324 -10.86 7.83 -20.90
C PRO A 324 -9.68 7.18 -20.17
N SER A 325 -9.64 5.84 -20.04
CA SER A 325 -8.52 5.15 -19.39
C SER A 325 -7.19 5.34 -20.12
N GLY A 326 -7.21 5.48 -21.45
CA GLY A 326 -6.03 5.82 -22.25
C GLY A 326 -5.51 7.22 -21.97
N GLN A 327 -6.38 8.21 -21.78
CA GLN A 327 -5.99 9.59 -21.43
C GLN A 327 -5.24 9.62 -20.10
N TRP A 328 -5.74 8.90 -19.10
CA TRP A 328 -5.10 8.82 -17.79
C TRP A 328 -3.79 8.04 -17.82
N ARG A 329 -3.70 6.95 -18.60
CA ARG A 329 -2.41 6.28 -18.84
C ARG A 329 -1.42 7.20 -19.54
N ALA A 330 -1.85 8.00 -20.51
CA ALA A 330 -0.99 8.96 -21.20
C ALA A 330 -0.49 10.04 -20.24
N LEU A 331 -1.38 10.62 -19.43
CA LEU A 331 -1.03 11.57 -18.37
C LEU A 331 0.00 10.99 -17.40
N ALA A 332 -0.28 9.81 -16.84
CA ALA A 332 0.64 9.15 -15.92
C ALA A 332 2.01 8.88 -16.58
N THR A 333 1.99 8.42 -17.83
CA THR A 333 3.21 8.20 -18.61
C THR A 333 3.98 9.50 -18.82
N THR A 334 3.32 10.61 -19.18
CA THR A 334 3.97 11.92 -19.33
C THR A 334 4.63 12.36 -18.02
N SER A 335 3.94 12.26 -16.89
CA SER A 335 4.52 12.58 -15.57
C SER A 335 5.74 11.72 -15.24
N ILE A 336 5.72 10.43 -15.61
CA ILE A 336 6.88 9.53 -15.43
C ILE A 336 8.06 9.96 -16.30
N LEU A 337 7.81 10.33 -17.55
CA LEU A 337 8.86 10.83 -18.45
C LEU A 337 9.47 12.12 -17.91
N ASP A 338 8.65 13.08 -17.47
CA ASP A 338 9.11 14.33 -16.89
C ASP A 338 9.96 14.11 -15.64
N PHE A 339 9.51 13.21 -14.75
CA PHE A 339 10.30 12.81 -13.59
C PHE A 339 11.66 12.24 -14.02
N LYS A 340 11.68 11.29 -14.97
CA LYS A 340 12.93 10.68 -15.44
C LYS A 340 13.88 11.72 -16.05
N ARG A 341 13.37 12.68 -16.83
CA ARG A 341 14.16 13.81 -17.36
C ARG A 341 14.77 14.63 -16.22
N GLN A 342 13.97 15.04 -15.24
CA GLN A 342 14.43 15.86 -14.11
C GLN A 342 15.55 15.17 -13.31
N VAL A 343 15.46 13.85 -13.13
CA VAL A 343 16.51 13.08 -12.42
C VAL A 343 17.64 12.59 -13.32
N GLY A 344 17.61 12.89 -14.62
CA GLY A 344 18.62 12.49 -15.60
C GLY A 344 18.69 10.98 -15.84
N LYS A 345 17.55 10.27 -15.77
CA LYS A 345 17.42 8.85 -16.13
C LYS A 345 17.03 8.73 -17.60
N SER A 346 17.47 7.65 -18.25
CA SER A 346 17.06 7.35 -19.63
C SER A 346 15.57 7.15 -19.75
N LEU A 347 15.01 7.65 -20.85
CA LEU A 347 13.60 7.46 -21.18
C LEU A 347 13.38 6.06 -21.75
N PRO A 348 12.21 5.43 -21.49
CA PRO A 348 11.82 4.20 -22.17
C PRO A 348 11.71 4.42 -23.68
N PRO A 349 11.98 3.40 -24.51
CA PRO A 349 11.73 3.45 -25.94
C PRO A 349 10.28 3.82 -26.27
N LEU A 350 10.08 4.54 -27.39
CA LEU A 350 8.77 4.98 -27.87
C LEU A 350 7.76 3.82 -28.00
N ASP A 351 8.22 2.64 -28.40
CA ASP A 351 7.37 1.46 -28.53
C ASP A 351 6.79 1.02 -27.17
N LEU A 352 7.61 1.01 -26.10
CA LEU A 352 7.12 0.67 -24.75
C LEU A 352 6.13 1.71 -24.24
N ILE A 353 6.41 3.00 -24.48
CA ILE A 353 5.50 4.11 -24.12
C ILE A 353 4.14 3.92 -24.81
N THR A 354 4.17 3.65 -26.12
CA THR A 354 2.97 3.43 -26.92
C THR A 354 2.17 2.22 -26.42
N MET A 355 2.85 1.10 -26.14
CA MET A 355 2.23 -0.13 -25.62
C MET A 355 1.56 0.07 -24.26
N VAL A 356 2.14 0.89 -23.38
CA VAL A 356 1.56 1.17 -22.06
C VAL A 356 0.33 2.06 -22.18
N ILE A 357 0.39 3.12 -22.99
CA ILE A 357 -0.73 4.04 -23.16
C ILE A 357 -1.93 3.35 -23.83
N LEU A 358 -1.67 2.60 -24.90
CA LEU A 358 -2.70 1.86 -25.63
C LEU A 358 -3.13 0.56 -24.92
N ASN A 359 -2.38 0.12 -23.90
CA ASN A 359 -2.60 -1.14 -23.21
C ASN A 359 -2.61 -2.36 -24.15
N ASP A 360 -1.66 -2.40 -25.09
CA ASP A 360 -1.52 -3.49 -26.06
C ASP A 360 -1.24 -4.81 -25.34
N LYS A 361 -2.12 -5.80 -25.56
CA LYS A 361 -2.05 -7.12 -24.92
C LYS A 361 -1.36 -8.18 -25.77
N GLN A 362 -1.12 -7.93 -27.05
CA GLN A 362 -0.54 -8.91 -27.95
C GLN A 362 0.98 -9.01 -27.82
N VAL A 363 1.58 -8.13 -27.02
CA VAL A 363 3.04 -8.05 -26.86
C VAL A 363 3.54 -8.97 -25.73
N SER A 364 4.70 -9.59 -25.96
CA SER A 364 5.41 -10.35 -24.94
C SER A 364 5.82 -9.46 -23.76
N LEU A 365 5.51 -9.90 -22.53
CA LEU A 365 5.92 -9.19 -21.31
C LEU A 365 7.44 -9.27 -21.09
N THR A 366 8.07 -8.10 -20.95
CA THR A 366 9.46 -7.94 -20.51
C THR A 366 9.49 -7.20 -19.17
N TRP A 367 10.59 -7.31 -18.42
CA TRP A 367 10.76 -6.56 -17.17
C TRP A 367 10.69 -5.05 -17.36
N SER A 368 11.19 -4.54 -18.49
CA SER A 368 11.10 -3.11 -18.79
C SER A 368 9.67 -2.63 -19.05
N LEU A 369 8.88 -3.39 -19.80
CA LEU A 369 7.46 -3.09 -19.99
C LEU A 369 6.68 -3.19 -18.67
N LEU A 370 6.92 -4.26 -17.91
CA LEU A 370 6.27 -4.52 -16.64
C LEU A 370 6.58 -3.44 -15.59
N HIS A 371 7.82 -2.96 -15.54
CA HIS A 371 8.22 -1.87 -14.66
C HIS A 371 7.54 -0.55 -15.05
N LEU A 372 7.47 -0.21 -16.35
CA LEU A 372 6.77 1.00 -16.79
C LEU A 372 5.26 0.92 -16.51
N ARG A 373 4.63 -0.25 -16.69
CA ARG A 373 3.24 -0.48 -16.29
C ARG A 373 3.06 -0.28 -14.78
N SER A 374 4.00 -0.76 -13.98
CA SER A 374 3.97 -0.55 -12.52
C SER A 374 4.12 0.92 -12.14
N GLU A 375 4.99 1.68 -12.80
CA GLU A 375 5.12 3.13 -12.57
C GLU A 375 3.80 3.85 -12.89
N VAL A 376 3.15 3.49 -14.01
CA VAL A 376 1.82 4.04 -14.37
C VAL A 376 0.77 3.66 -13.33
N GLN A 377 0.76 2.41 -12.87
CA GLN A 377 -0.15 1.96 -11.83
C GLN A 377 0.05 2.74 -10.52
N ALA A 378 1.30 2.99 -10.13
CA ALA A 378 1.63 3.75 -8.94
C ALA A 378 1.09 5.18 -9.02
N VAL A 379 1.31 5.89 -10.14
CA VAL A 379 0.83 7.26 -10.34
C VAL A 379 -0.70 7.31 -10.28
N LEU A 380 -1.36 6.44 -11.04
CA LEU A 380 -2.81 6.38 -11.11
C LEU A 380 -3.46 6.03 -9.77
N HIS A 381 -2.90 5.07 -9.04
CA HIS A 381 -3.38 4.72 -7.69
C HIS A 381 -3.22 5.91 -6.72
N CYS A 382 -2.11 6.65 -6.78
CA CYS A 382 -1.90 7.81 -5.92
C CYS A 382 -2.89 8.95 -6.23
N LEU A 383 -3.23 9.17 -7.51
CA LEU A 383 -4.26 10.13 -7.91
C LEU A 383 -5.66 9.69 -7.44
N TYR A 384 -5.96 8.40 -7.54
CA TYR A 384 -7.20 7.83 -7.00
C TYR A 384 -7.32 8.05 -5.49
N LEU A 385 -6.28 7.73 -4.72
CA LEU A 385 -6.27 7.96 -3.27
C LEU A 385 -6.36 9.46 -2.93
N THR A 386 -5.74 10.34 -3.72
CA THR A 386 -5.89 11.79 -3.56
C THR A 386 -7.35 12.22 -3.73
N GLY A 387 -8.05 11.69 -4.72
CA GLY A 387 -9.49 11.93 -4.89
C GLY A 387 -10.32 11.45 -3.69
N GLN A 388 -10.01 10.27 -3.16
CA GLN A 388 -10.66 9.74 -1.95
C GLN A 388 -10.36 10.60 -0.71
N THR A 389 -9.14 11.14 -0.57
CA THR A 389 -8.78 12.08 0.49
C THR A 389 -9.59 13.38 0.40
N LEU A 390 -9.78 13.94 -0.80
CA LEU A 390 -10.63 15.12 -0.98
C LEU A 390 -12.08 14.84 -0.60
N MET A 391 -12.61 13.67 -0.99
CA MET A 391 -13.96 13.26 -0.60
C MET A 391 -14.13 13.17 0.92
N LEU A 392 -13.14 12.63 1.63
CA LEU A 392 -13.13 12.62 3.10
C LEU A 392 -13.17 14.05 3.67
N ILE A 393 -12.32 14.95 3.17
CA ILE A 393 -12.27 16.34 3.63
C ILE A 393 -13.63 17.02 3.46
N PHE A 394 -14.30 16.83 2.32
CA PHE A 394 -15.64 17.39 2.11
C PHE A 394 -16.70 16.77 3.03
N ARG A 395 -16.61 15.48 3.37
CA ARG A 395 -17.52 14.84 4.34
C ARG A 395 -17.32 15.37 5.76
N LEU A 396 -16.14 15.92 6.05
CA LEU A 396 -15.80 16.52 7.32
C LEU A 396 -15.93 18.05 7.30
N GLU A 397 -16.34 18.67 6.21
CA GLU A 397 -16.34 20.14 6.03
C GLU A 397 -17.03 20.90 7.17
N GLU A 398 -18.13 20.37 7.72
CA GLU A 398 -18.85 21.01 8.83
C GLU A 398 -18.06 21.03 10.15
N VAL A 399 -17.09 20.12 10.30
CA VAL A 399 -16.23 19.98 11.47
C VAL A 399 -14.88 20.68 11.24
N LEU A 400 -14.46 20.83 9.98
CA LEU A 400 -13.20 21.46 9.61
C LEU A 400 -13.38 22.97 9.42
N ASN A 401 -12.54 23.79 10.04
CA ASN A 401 -12.56 25.24 9.85
C ASN A 401 -11.79 25.67 8.60
N LEU A 402 -12.29 25.24 7.43
CA LEU A 402 -11.70 25.55 6.14
C LEU A 402 -11.97 27.02 5.75
N GLY A 403 -10.91 27.73 5.39
CA GLY A 403 -11.00 29.06 4.79
C GLY A 403 -11.55 29.00 3.36
N LYS A 404 -12.12 30.13 2.89
CA LYS A 404 -12.71 30.24 1.54
C LYS A 404 -11.73 29.87 0.42
N GLN A 405 -10.46 30.24 0.56
CA GLN A 405 -9.42 29.92 -0.42
C GLN A 405 -9.08 28.43 -0.44
N GLU A 406 -8.98 27.81 0.74
CA GLU A 406 -8.72 26.37 0.87
C GLU A 406 -9.84 25.57 0.21
N LEU A 407 -11.09 25.91 0.52
CA LEU A 407 -12.27 25.29 -0.08
C LEU A 407 -12.26 25.41 -1.61
N LEU A 408 -11.97 26.59 -2.15
CA LEU A 408 -11.90 26.80 -3.59
C LEU A 408 -10.83 25.91 -4.26
N CYS A 409 -9.65 25.78 -3.65
CA CYS A 409 -8.55 24.98 -4.20
C CYS A 409 -8.85 23.48 -4.11
N LEU A 410 -9.43 23.02 -3.00
CA LEU A 410 -9.93 21.66 -2.83
C LEU A 410 -10.96 21.31 -3.91
N GLN A 411 -11.93 22.21 -4.14
CA GLN A 411 -12.96 22.03 -5.18
C GLN A 411 -12.37 21.97 -6.59
N ARG A 412 -11.39 22.81 -6.90
CA ARG A 412 -10.69 22.80 -8.21
C ARG A 412 -9.96 21.49 -8.45
N LEU A 413 -9.20 21.01 -7.46
CA LEU A 413 -8.50 19.73 -7.58
C LEU A 413 -9.48 18.55 -7.68
N ALA A 414 -10.55 18.56 -6.88
CA ALA A 414 -11.59 17.53 -6.95
C ALA A 414 -12.28 17.52 -8.32
N ALA A 415 -12.56 18.68 -8.90
CA ALA A 415 -13.11 18.80 -10.25
C ALA A 415 -12.16 18.24 -11.32
N ALA A 416 -10.85 18.49 -11.20
CA ALA A 416 -9.84 17.95 -12.11
C ALA A 416 -9.67 16.43 -12.00
N LEU A 417 -9.90 15.85 -10.82
CA LEU A 417 -9.84 14.41 -10.58
C LEU A 417 -11.16 13.68 -10.87
N LYS A 418 -12.29 14.40 -10.98
CA LYS A 418 -13.62 13.83 -11.25
C LYS A 418 -13.67 12.92 -12.50
N PRO A 419 -12.96 13.21 -13.61
CA PRO A 419 -12.97 12.33 -14.80
C PRO A 419 -12.12 11.05 -14.65
N LEU A 420 -11.48 10.82 -13.49
CA LEU A 420 -10.69 9.61 -13.25
C LEU A 420 -11.61 8.37 -13.31
N PRO A 421 -11.27 7.35 -14.13
CA PRO A 421 -12.06 6.13 -14.21
C PRO A 421 -12.13 5.38 -12.88
N SER A 422 -13.08 4.45 -12.77
CA SER A 422 -13.14 3.54 -11.63
C SER A 422 -11.83 2.75 -11.52
N VAL A 423 -11.49 2.27 -10.32
CA VAL A 423 -10.31 1.40 -10.13
C VAL A 423 -10.35 0.19 -11.05
N ALA A 424 -11.54 -0.37 -11.27
CA ALA A 424 -11.78 -1.40 -12.26
C ALA A 424 -11.31 -0.87 -13.63
N ASP A 425 -11.97 0.12 -14.23
CA ASP A 425 -11.65 0.62 -15.59
C ASP A 425 -10.22 1.17 -15.77
N MET A 426 -9.61 1.64 -14.68
CA MET A 426 -8.27 2.21 -14.66
C MET A 426 -7.20 1.12 -14.79
N PHE A 427 -7.43 -0.03 -14.17
CA PHE A 427 -6.58 -1.22 -14.27
C PHE A 427 -7.18 -2.28 -15.22
N ASP A 428 -8.37 -2.02 -15.78
CA ASP A 428 -9.17 -2.95 -16.59
C ASP A 428 -8.99 -2.82 -18.12
N TRP A 429 -8.12 -3.70 -18.63
CA TRP A 429 -8.17 -4.60 -19.80
C TRP A 429 -8.69 -4.16 -21.19
N GLN A 430 -9.15 -2.95 -21.47
CA GLN A 430 -9.41 -2.59 -22.88
C GLN A 430 -8.10 -2.27 -23.62
N ASP A 431 -7.88 -3.00 -24.71
CA ASP A 431 -6.80 -2.74 -25.65
C ASP A 431 -7.27 -1.61 -26.58
N CYS A 432 -6.80 -0.39 -26.34
CA CYS A 432 -7.21 0.78 -27.11
C CYS A 432 -6.85 0.61 -28.59
N SER A 433 -5.82 -0.18 -28.93
CA SER A 433 -5.41 -0.38 -30.32
C SER A 433 -6.46 -1.11 -31.16
N GLN A 434 -7.34 -1.88 -30.51
CA GLN A 434 -8.41 -2.62 -31.20
C GLN A 434 -9.69 -1.80 -31.38
N VAL A 435 -9.87 -0.76 -30.56
CA VAL A 435 -11.08 0.07 -30.54
C VAL A 435 -10.90 1.36 -31.35
N MET A 436 -9.65 1.84 -31.48
CA MET A 436 -9.33 3.07 -32.18
C MET A 436 -9.07 2.82 -33.67
N ASN A 437 -9.40 3.82 -34.50
CA ASN A 437 -9.01 3.78 -35.91
C ASN A 437 -7.49 3.98 -36.07
N SER A 438 -6.93 3.51 -37.20
CA SER A 438 -5.49 3.55 -37.46
C SER A 438 -4.91 4.96 -37.56
N GLU A 439 -5.72 5.93 -37.97
CA GLU A 439 -5.33 7.34 -38.13
C GLU A 439 -5.07 7.98 -36.75
N ASP A 440 -5.97 7.77 -35.80
CA ASP A 440 -5.83 8.27 -34.43
C ASP A 440 -4.62 7.64 -33.73
N VAL A 441 -4.41 6.33 -33.89
CA VAL A 441 -3.22 5.63 -33.35
C VAL A 441 -1.93 6.22 -33.95
N SER A 442 -1.91 6.51 -35.24
CA SER A 442 -0.77 7.15 -35.91
C SER A 442 -0.50 8.55 -35.35
N GLN A 443 -1.53 9.38 -35.19
CA GLN A 443 -1.40 10.74 -34.67
C GLN A 443 -0.95 10.75 -33.19
N ILE A 444 -1.40 9.79 -32.38
CA ILE A 444 -0.90 9.58 -31.01
C ILE A 444 0.58 9.22 -31.03
N ARG A 445 1.02 8.31 -31.89
CA ARG A 445 2.44 7.96 -32.03
C ARG A 445 3.30 9.16 -32.41
N VAL A 446 2.79 10.05 -33.27
CA VAL A 446 3.48 11.31 -33.63
C VAL A 446 3.61 12.23 -32.41
N ALA A 447 2.53 12.44 -31.65
CA ALA A 447 2.56 13.26 -30.43
C ALA A 447 3.52 12.69 -29.38
N LEU A 448 3.52 11.36 -29.19
CA LEU A 448 4.45 10.67 -28.29
C LEU A 448 5.90 10.80 -28.74
N ARG A 449 6.16 10.73 -30.06
CA ARG A 449 7.50 10.95 -30.60
C ARG A 449 7.99 12.35 -30.29
N THR A 450 7.17 13.39 -30.45
CA THR A 450 7.54 14.76 -30.05
C THR A 450 7.89 14.86 -28.57
N LEU A 451 7.18 14.15 -27.69
CA LEU A 451 7.50 14.13 -26.26
C LEU A 451 8.85 13.45 -26.01
N VAL A 452 9.14 12.32 -26.65
CA VAL A 452 10.42 11.61 -26.46
C VAL A 452 11.59 12.40 -27.07
N ASP A 453 11.40 13.01 -28.24
CA ASP A 453 12.44 13.70 -29.02
C ASP A 453 12.82 15.09 -28.50
N GLN A 454 12.06 15.64 -27.53
CA GLN A 454 12.41 16.89 -26.82
C GLN A 454 13.80 16.87 -26.16
N GLU A 455 14.51 15.72 -26.16
CA GLU A 455 15.87 15.54 -25.67
C GLU A 455 17.04 15.88 -26.64
N THR A 456 16.82 16.39 -27.86
CA THR A 456 17.97 16.68 -28.78
C THR A 456 18.35 18.15 -28.96
N LYS A 457 17.67 19.11 -28.33
CA LYS A 457 17.95 20.54 -28.53
C LYS A 457 18.11 21.33 -27.24
N THR A 458 19.10 20.96 -26.42
CA THR A 458 19.73 21.91 -25.48
C THR A 458 21.24 21.66 -25.42
N GLY A 459 21.98 22.43 -26.23
CA GLY A 459 23.25 23.06 -25.86
C GLY A 459 24.53 22.25 -26.01
N ASP A 460 25.17 22.41 -27.18
CA ASP A 460 26.64 22.50 -27.24
C ASP A 460 27.09 23.61 -26.26
N GLY A 461 27.83 23.20 -25.23
CA GLY A 461 28.20 24.05 -24.10
C GLY A 461 29.11 23.34 -23.11
N GLU A 462 30.30 22.96 -23.59
CA GLU A 462 31.59 22.88 -22.88
C GLU A 462 31.60 22.55 -21.37
N THR A 463 32.04 21.32 -21.05
CA THR A 463 33.13 20.93 -20.11
C THR A 463 33.31 21.56 -18.71
N VAL A 464 32.52 22.55 -18.27
CA VAL A 464 32.71 23.26 -16.99
C VAL A 464 31.87 22.66 -15.85
N SER A 465 30.77 21.96 -16.13
CA SER A 465 29.85 21.47 -15.06
C SER A 465 30.38 20.25 -14.28
N LYS A 466 31.30 19.44 -14.85
CA LYS A 466 31.87 18.26 -14.17
C LYS A 466 32.75 18.64 -12.97
N LYS A 467 33.42 19.81 -12.98
CA LYS A 467 34.21 20.30 -11.83
C LYS A 467 33.34 20.84 -10.70
N LYS A 468 32.23 21.53 -11.01
CA LYS A 468 31.30 22.05 -10.00
C LYS A 468 30.55 20.92 -9.27
N ARG A 469 30.22 19.83 -9.99
CA ARG A 469 29.56 18.64 -9.43
C ARG A 469 30.49 17.82 -8.51
N LYS A 470 31.80 17.80 -8.75
CA LYS A 470 32.79 17.15 -7.86
C LYS A 470 33.05 17.98 -6.58
N LYS A 471 33.02 19.32 -6.68
CA LYS A 471 33.19 20.23 -5.53
C LYS A 471 31.98 20.22 -4.58
N ASN A 472 30.75 20.14 -5.12
CA ASN A 472 29.53 20.05 -4.30
C ASN A 472 29.37 18.67 -3.61
N LYS A 473 29.84 17.58 -4.23
CA LYS A 473 29.83 16.25 -3.60
C LYS A 473 30.85 16.13 -2.46
N ALA A 474 31.98 16.85 -2.56
CA ALA A 474 32.98 16.95 -1.49
C ALA A 474 32.54 17.88 -0.35
N ALA A 475 31.83 18.98 -0.65
CA ALA A 475 31.26 19.86 0.36
C ALA A 475 30.13 19.18 1.16
N PHE A 476 29.25 18.42 0.50
CA PHE A 476 28.23 17.60 1.18
C PHE A 476 28.82 16.45 2.01
N ALA A 477 29.95 15.88 1.59
CA ALA A 477 30.67 14.87 2.38
C ALA A 477 31.34 15.49 3.61
N LYS A 478 31.93 16.68 3.49
CA LYS A 478 32.59 17.37 4.60
C LYS A 478 31.60 17.90 5.65
N GLN A 479 30.45 18.42 5.21
CA GLN A 479 29.38 18.87 6.10
C GLN A 479 28.68 17.70 6.85
N ARG A 480 28.73 16.48 6.28
CA ARG A 480 28.22 15.26 6.91
C ARG A 480 29.19 14.65 7.94
N VAL A 481 30.49 14.93 7.82
CA VAL A 481 31.53 14.54 8.78
C VAL A 481 31.61 15.54 9.95
N GLU A 482 31.47 16.84 9.69
CA GLU A 482 31.47 17.87 10.75
C GLU A 482 30.16 17.88 11.56
N ALA A 483 29.03 17.46 10.99
CA ALA A 483 27.76 17.31 11.71
C ALA A 483 27.65 16.01 12.53
N SER A 484 28.54 15.02 12.34
CA SER A 484 28.54 13.80 13.16
C SER A 484 29.31 13.94 14.47
N ASP A 485 30.12 14.99 14.64
CA ASP A 485 31.01 15.13 15.80
C ASP A 485 30.39 15.81 17.03
N THR A 486 29.11 16.19 17.00
CA THR A 486 28.44 16.83 18.15
C THR A 486 27.09 16.23 18.57
N SER A 487 26.70 15.07 18.03
CA SER A 487 25.50 14.37 18.49
C SER A 487 25.84 12.93 18.85
N LYS A 488 25.97 12.65 20.17
CA LYS A 488 26.04 11.28 20.70
C LYS A 488 24.77 10.52 20.33
N SER A 489 24.87 9.73 19.27
CA SER A 489 23.91 8.74 18.81
C SER A 489 23.71 7.67 19.89
N LYS A 490 22.45 7.36 20.23
CA LYS A 490 22.06 6.18 21.02
C LYS A 490 21.76 5.00 20.07
N ASN A 491 22.72 4.66 19.21
CA ASN A 491 22.68 3.45 18.42
C ASN A 491 23.54 2.35 19.08
N VAL A 492 22.95 1.20 19.35
CA VAL A 492 23.59 0.06 20.05
C VAL A 492 24.59 -0.68 19.16
N PHE A 493 24.65 -0.39 17.85
CA PHE A 493 25.56 -1.04 16.90
C PHE A 493 26.88 -0.28 16.66
N ASP A 494 27.10 0.89 17.28
CA ASP A 494 28.36 1.65 17.14
C ASP A 494 29.53 1.02 17.94
N ALA A 495 29.28 -0.01 18.75
CA ALA A 495 30.29 -0.75 19.52
C ALA A 495 30.99 -1.89 18.73
N LEU A 496 30.67 -2.07 17.44
CA LEU A 496 31.19 -3.19 16.63
C LEU A 496 32.15 -2.74 15.52
N MET A 497 32.61 -1.49 15.54
CA MET A 497 33.57 -0.94 14.58
C MET A 497 34.77 -0.33 15.29
N MET A 498 35.52 -1.16 16.02
CA MET A 498 36.91 -0.92 16.41
C MET A 498 37.65 -2.21 16.06
N VAL A 499 38.36 -2.21 14.94
CA VAL A 499 39.38 -3.23 14.64
C VAL A 499 40.70 -2.59 15.04
N ASP A 500 41.39 -3.26 15.97
CA ASP A 500 42.73 -2.95 16.41
C ASP A 500 43.72 -2.97 15.23
N ASP A 501 44.44 -1.87 15.07
CA ASP A 501 45.77 -1.86 14.48
C ASP A 501 46.78 -2.35 15.55
N GLN A 502 47.43 -3.48 15.29
CA GLN A 502 48.76 -3.94 15.76
C GLN A 502 48.82 -5.47 15.49
N GLU A 503 49.75 -6.05 14.72
CA GLU A 503 51.10 -5.69 14.27
C GLU A 503 51.29 -5.84 12.76
#